data_AF-A0A7D6DWU1-F1
#
_entry.id   AF-A0A7D6DWU1-F1
#
_cell.length_a   1.000
_cell.length_b   1.000
_cell.length_c   1.000
_cell.angle_alpha   90.00
_cell.angle_beta   90.00
_cell.angle_gamma   90.00
#
_symmetry.space_group_name_H-M   'P 1'
#
loop_
_entity.id
_entity.type
_entity.pdbx_description
1 polymer ?
#
loop_
_entity_poly.entity_id
_entity_poly.type
_entity_poly.pdbx_seq_one_letter_code
_entity_poly.pdbx_strand_id
1 'polypeptide(L)'
;MTNYALAADNKLTNGLIMNRLFDPTPDVNEFNHTCYPLWSADGMVPPPYLGKTFSGNHTHYVVNGSDVIDSGDLDDSIKTITEHGYGVAANSQLIAFMNEQEADEVSKFKAGVQNNNDIIATHDFIPSQGAPPYYTPNEIVGKVAPAQYNGLKIDGSYGPLWIVRTQYIPAGYFATIATEGPNSLNNVVSVRQHPKPQYQGLRTIPGPNPAYPIQESFWSRAIGVGTRHRGAAAVVQIKASGSYEAPQIAM
;
A
#
# COMPACT_ATOMS: atom_id res chain seq x y z
N MET A 1 4.26 29.15 -8.30
CA MET A 1 2.91 28.72 -7.87
C MET A 1 2.47 27.40 -8.50
N THR A 2 2.59 27.22 -9.83
CA THR A 2 2.23 25.96 -10.52
C THR A 2 2.91 24.69 -9.96
N ASN A 3 4.20 24.78 -9.59
CA ASN A 3 4.91 23.64 -9.00
C ASN A 3 4.35 23.21 -7.63
N TYR A 4 3.84 24.14 -6.83
CA TYR A 4 3.19 23.83 -5.55
C TYR A 4 1.83 23.20 -5.75
N ALA A 5 1.07 23.65 -6.75
CA ALA A 5 -0.22 23.04 -7.10
C ALA A 5 -0.05 21.59 -7.59
N LEU A 6 0.97 21.30 -8.39
CA LEU A 6 1.30 19.94 -8.82
C LEU A 6 1.74 19.05 -7.65
N ALA A 7 2.56 19.57 -6.74
CA ALA A 7 2.96 18.85 -5.54
C ALA A 7 1.75 18.53 -4.63
N ALA A 8 0.83 19.50 -4.47
CA ALA A 8 -0.41 19.31 -3.73
C ALA A 8 -1.33 18.29 -4.40
N ASP A 9 -1.44 18.28 -5.73
CA ASP A 9 -2.26 17.30 -6.46
C ASP A 9 -1.73 15.86 -6.28
N ASN A 10 -0.40 15.70 -6.33
CA ASN A 10 0.25 14.41 -6.06
C ASN A 10 0.01 13.96 -4.62
N LYS A 11 0.10 14.87 -3.65
CA LYS A 11 -0.19 14.58 -2.25
C LYS A 11 -1.65 14.19 -2.03
N LEU A 12 -2.59 14.92 -2.63
CA LEU A 12 -4.02 14.63 -2.55
C LEU A 12 -4.33 13.25 -3.17
N THR A 13 -3.83 12.98 -4.37
CA THR A 13 -4.12 11.73 -5.10
C THR A 13 -3.57 10.52 -4.35
N ASN A 14 -2.30 10.56 -3.93
CA ASN A 14 -1.69 9.46 -3.16
C ASN A 14 -2.32 9.36 -1.76
N GLY A 15 -2.57 10.49 -1.11
CA GLY A 15 -3.17 10.57 0.22
C GLY A 15 -4.56 9.96 0.26
N LEU A 16 -5.41 10.21 -0.74
CA LEU A 16 -6.73 9.57 -0.84
C LEU A 16 -6.63 8.06 -1.01
N ILE A 17 -5.72 7.56 -1.86
CA ILE A 17 -5.51 6.12 -2.06
C ILE A 17 -5.05 5.46 -0.76
N MET A 18 -4.05 6.05 -0.08
CA MET A 18 -3.55 5.53 1.19
C MET A 18 -4.60 5.62 2.28
N ASN A 19 -5.33 6.73 2.40
CA ASN A 19 -6.41 6.87 3.37
C ASN A 19 -7.45 5.76 3.20
N ARG A 20 -7.92 5.51 1.97
CA ARG A 20 -8.87 4.42 1.70
C ARG A 20 -8.31 3.03 2.03
N LEU A 21 -7.00 2.82 1.85
CA LEU A 21 -6.36 1.55 2.16
C LEU A 21 -6.25 1.32 3.68
N PHE A 22 -5.88 2.36 4.43
CA PHE A 22 -5.58 2.30 5.86
C PHE A 22 -6.79 2.51 6.79
N ASP A 23 -7.88 3.13 6.30
CA ASP A 23 -9.11 3.33 7.06
C ASP A 23 -10.02 2.09 6.99
N PRO A 24 -10.28 1.41 8.13
CA PRO A 24 -11.15 0.23 8.19
C PRO A 24 -12.64 0.59 8.23
N THR A 25 -12.99 1.88 8.17
CA THR A 25 -14.38 2.33 8.26
C THR A 25 -15.06 2.27 6.89
N PRO A 26 -16.25 1.66 6.78
CA PRO A 26 -17.09 1.80 5.58
C PRO A 26 -17.53 3.25 5.38
N ASP A 27 -17.53 3.70 4.13
CA ASP A 27 -17.99 5.03 3.75
C ASP A 27 -19.24 4.94 2.86
N VAL A 28 -19.90 6.05 2.60
CA VAL A 28 -21.04 6.14 1.67
C VAL A 28 -20.68 7.06 0.50
N ASN A 29 -20.89 6.56 -0.72
CA ASN A 29 -20.67 7.38 -1.91
C ASN A 29 -21.83 8.34 -2.19
N GLU A 30 -21.70 9.15 -3.26
CA GLU A 30 -22.70 10.13 -3.67
C GLU A 30 -24.06 9.53 -4.08
N PHE A 31 -24.14 8.22 -4.28
CA PHE A 31 -25.37 7.47 -4.55
C PHE A 31 -25.92 6.77 -3.31
N ASN A 32 -25.37 7.05 -2.14
CA ASN A 32 -25.72 6.43 -0.86
C ASN A 32 -25.49 4.90 -0.85
N HIS A 33 -24.54 4.42 -1.65
CA HIS A 33 -24.06 3.03 -1.59
C HIS A 33 -22.87 2.92 -0.64
N THR A 34 -22.89 1.89 0.20
CA THR A 34 -21.79 1.58 1.11
C THR A 34 -20.56 1.13 0.33
N CYS A 35 -19.47 1.85 0.54
CA CYS A 35 -18.14 1.55 0.03
C CYS A 35 -17.32 0.91 1.15
N TYR A 36 -17.10 -0.40 1.00
CA TYR A 36 -16.43 -1.18 2.02
C TYR A 36 -14.89 -0.99 1.98
N PRO A 37 -14.20 -1.13 3.12
CA PRO A 37 -12.73 -1.18 3.19
C PRO A 37 -12.20 -2.52 2.71
N LEU A 38 -10.93 -2.82 3.02
CA LEU A 38 -10.49 -4.21 3.08
C LEU A 38 -11.39 -5.02 4.04
N TRP A 39 -11.19 -6.34 4.12
CA TRP A 39 -11.91 -7.11 5.13
C TRP A 39 -11.59 -6.55 6.52
N SER A 40 -12.63 -6.22 7.29
CA SER A 40 -12.52 -5.39 8.49
C SER A 40 -13.32 -5.95 9.67
N ALA A 41 -13.52 -7.29 9.68
CA ALA A 41 -14.38 -7.96 10.66
C ALA A 41 -15.81 -7.36 10.74
N ASP A 42 -16.36 -6.95 9.60
CA ASP A 42 -17.66 -6.30 9.48
C ASP A 42 -18.85 -7.28 9.43
N GLY A 43 -18.61 -8.56 9.72
CA GLY A 43 -19.61 -9.63 9.65
C GLY A 43 -19.81 -10.21 8.25
N MET A 44 -19.25 -9.60 7.20
CA MET A 44 -19.30 -10.16 5.85
C MET A 44 -18.26 -11.26 5.70
N VAL A 45 -18.69 -12.42 5.17
CA VAL A 45 -17.82 -13.58 5.00
C VAL A 45 -17.06 -13.47 3.67
N PRO A 46 -15.71 -13.46 3.67
CA PRO A 46 -14.94 -13.51 2.43
C PRO A 46 -15.26 -14.75 1.58
N PRO A 47 -15.23 -14.63 0.24
CA PRO A 47 -15.39 -15.80 -0.63
C PRO A 47 -14.35 -16.89 -0.33
N PRO A 48 -14.74 -18.18 -0.33
CA PRO A 48 -13.79 -19.26 -0.12
C PRO A 48 -12.79 -19.36 -1.28
N TYR A 49 -11.57 -19.79 -0.98
CA TYR A 49 -10.50 -19.96 -1.97
C TYR A 49 -9.71 -21.25 -1.73
N LEU A 50 -9.58 -22.09 -2.75
CA LEU A 50 -8.87 -23.37 -2.72
C LEU A 50 -9.15 -24.24 -1.47
N GLY A 51 -10.41 -24.29 -1.04
CA GLY A 51 -10.84 -25.06 0.13
C GLY A 51 -10.70 -24.35 1.48
N LYS A 52 -10.10 -23.16 1.52
CA LYS A 52 -10.11 -22.29 2.69
C LYS A 52 -11.45 -21.56 2.78
N THR A 53 -12.05 -21.61 3.97
CA THR A 53 -13.24 -20.84 4.31
C THR A 53 -12.88 -19.78 5.35
N PHE A 54 -13.67 -18.72 5.39
CA PHE A 54 -13.46 -17.57 6.26
C PHE A 54 -14.67 -17.36 7.15
N SER A 55 -14.49 -16.55 8.20
CA SER A 55 -15.57 -16.10 9.07
C SER A 55 -15.86 -14.62 8.84
N GLY A 56 -16.99 -14.13 9.34
CA GLY A 56 -17.32 -12.69 9.32
C GLY A 56 -16.39 -11.83 10.19
N ASN A 57 -15.50 -12.45 10.98
CA ASN A 57 -14.50 -11.77 11.80
C ASN A 57 -13.14 -11.66 11.08
N HIS A 58 -13.05 -12.13 9.83
CA HIS A 58 -11.81 -12.04 9.07
C HIS A 58 -11.43 -10.57 8.81
N THR A 59 -10.16 -10.23 9.02
CA THR A 59 -9.65 -8.87 8.91
C THR A 59 -8.32 -8.84 8.19
N HIS A 60 -8.11 -7.77 7.42
CA HIS A 60 -6.86 -7.42 6.75
C HIS A 60 -6.21 -6.20 7.41
N TYR A 61 -6.76 -5.75 8.54
CA TYR A 61 -6.19 -4.73 9.42
C TYR A 61 -5.69 -5.42 10.68
N VAL A 62 -4.37 -5.55 10.80
CA VAL A 62 -3.71 -6.37 11.82
C VAL A 62 -2.82 -5.50 12.70
N VAL A 63 -2.73 -5.84 13.98
CA VAL A 63 -1.70 -5.33 14.89
C VAL A 63 -0.70 -6.47 15.11
N ASN A 64 0.59 -6.22 14.91
CA ASN A 64 1.60 -7.26 15.04
C ASN A 64 1.86 -7.72 16.48
N GLY A 65 1.50 -6.90 17.46
CA GLY A 65 1.74 -7.20 18.88
C GLY A 65 3.17 -6.89 19.34
N SER A 66 3.93 -6.09 18.58
CA SER A 66 5.27 -5.64 18.96
C SER A 66 5.51 -4.17 18.60
N ASP A 67 6.44 -3.52 19.31
CA ASP A 67 6.87 -2.15 19.02
C ASP A 67 7.85 -2.05 17.83
N VAL A 68 8.33 -3.20 17.31
CA VAL A 68 9.26 -3.26 16.18
C VAL A 68 8.82 -4.35 15.20
N ILE A 69 8.92 -4.04 13.90
CA ILE A 69 8.67 -5.00 12.83
C ILE A 69 9.64 -6.18 12.87
N ASP A 70 9.14 -7.38 12.62
CA ASP A 70 9.94 -8.58 12.39
C ASP A 70 9.62 -9.25 11.04
N SER A 71 10.30 -10.35 10.72
CA SER A 71 10.08 -11.07 9.46
C SER A 71 8.76 -11.83 9.39
N GLY A 72 8.23 -12.24 10.53
CA GLY A 72 6.94 -12.91 10.65
C GLY A 72 5.81 -11.98 10.22
N ASP A 73 5.92 -10.68 10.51
CA ASP A 73 4.98 -9.66 10.04
C ASP A 73 4.84 -9.65 8.51
N LEU A 74 5.97 -9.73 7.80
CA LEU A 74 5.99 -9.78 6.35
C LEU A 74 5.39 -11.10 5.83
N ASP A 75 5.80 -12.23 6.41
CA ASP A 75 5.31 -13.57 6.05
C ASP A 75 3.79 -13.67 6.24
N ASP A 76 3.27 -13.14 7.34
CA ASP A 76 1.84 -13.17 7.65
C ASP A 76 1.04 -12.19 6.77
N SER A 77 1.61 -11.03 6.41
CA SER A 77 1.00 -10.14 5.42
C SER A 77 0.89 -10.79 4.04
N ILE A 78 1.91 -11.56 3.62
CA ILE A 78 1.90 -12.31 2.36
C ILE A 78 0.83 -13.41 2.41
N LYS A 79 0.77 -14.18 3.50
CA LYS A 79 -0.25 -15.23 3.69
C LYS A 79 -1.66 -14.65 3.66
N THR A 80 -1.89 -13.54 4.36
CA THR A 80 -3.18 -12.86 4.44
C THR A 80 -3.73 -12.46 3.06
N ILE A 81 -2.86 -12.17 2.08
CA ILE A 81 -3.28 -11.82 0.72
C ILE A 81 -3.42 -13.07 -0.16
N THR A 82 -2.43 -13.95 -0.11
CA THR A 82 -2.35 -15.15 -0.96
C THR A 82 -3.42 -16.19 -0.62
N GLU A 83 -3.94 -16.19 0.61
CA GLU A 83 -5.06 -17.03 1.03
C GLU A 83 -6.39 -16.69 0.35
N HIS A 84 -6.50 -15.52 -0.28
CA HIS A 84 -7.63 -15.12 -1.12
C HIS A 84 -7.34 -15.25 -2.63
N GLY A 85 -6.16 -15.77 -2.99
CA GLY A 85 -5.76 -15.96 -4.39
C GLY A 85 -5.21 -14.73 -5.09
N TYR A 86 -4.89 -13.66 -4.37
CA TYR A 86 -4.17 -12.51 -4.93
C TYR A 86 -2.67 -12.68 -4.80
N GLY A 87 -1.88 -12.09 -5.71
CA GLY A 87 -0.41 -12.15 -5.63
C GLY A 87 0.22 -13.48 -6.08
N VAL A 88 -0.58 -14.45 -6.55
CA VAL A 88 -0.10 -15.80 -6.94
C VAL A 88 -0.05 -16.02 -8.46
N ALA A 89 -0.69 -15.15 -9.24
CA ALA A 89 -0.66 -15.24 -10.71
C ALA A 89 0.71 -14.82 -11.26
N ALA A 90 1.11 -15.38 -12.41
CA ALA A 90 2.43 -15.13 -13.00
C ALA A 90 2.71 -13.66 -13.36
N ASN A 91 1.66 -12.88 -13.62
CA ASN A 91 1.73 -11.43 -13.90
C ASN A 91 1.47 -10.56 -12.66
N SER A 92 1.28 -11.17 -11.49
CA SER A 92 1.05 -10.47 -10.24
C SER A 92 2.35 -10.26 -9.47
N GLN A 93 2.41 -9.18 -8.70
CA GLN A 93 3.52 -8.85 -7.83
C GLN A 93 2.99 -8.39 -6.48
N LEU A 94 3.60 -8.89 -5.41
CA LEU A 94 3.39 -8.38 -4.05
C LEU A 94 4.37 -7.23 -3.79
N ILE A 95 3.84 -6.10 -3.32
CA ILE A 95 4.64 -4.91 -2.99
C ILE A 95 4.28 -4.48 -1.57
N ALA A 96 5.26 -4.34 -0.70
CA ALA A 96 5.10 -3.73 0.62
C ALA A 96 5.57 -2.29 0.58
N PHE A 97 4.66 -1.41 0.93
CA PHE A 97 4.95 0.00 1.17
C PHE A 97 5.12 0.20 2.67
N MET A 98 6.21 0.84 3.06
CA MET A 98 6.52 1.11 4.46
C MET A 98 7.30 2.42 4.60
N ASN A 99 7.31 2.97 5.81
CA ASN A 99 8.14 4.13 6.12
C ASN A 99 9.63 3.74 6.16
N GLU A 100 10.51 4.75 6.19
CA GLU A 100 11.95 4.56 6.22
C GLU A 100 12.43 3.74 7.41
N GLN A 101 11.86 3.98 8.60
CA GLN A 101 12.22 3.26 9.82
C GLN A 101 12.02 1.75 9.67
N GLU A 102 10.85 1.32 9.19
CA GLU A 102 10.55 -0.09 8.98
C GLU A 102 11.36 -0.68 7.83
N ALA A 103 11.55 0.07 6.73
CA ALA A 103 12.36 -0.38 5.60
C ALA A 103 13.82 -0.65 6.00
N ASP A 104 14.38 0.18 6.86
CA ASP A 104 15.74 0.01 7.38
C ASP A 104 15.85 -1.24 8.28
N GLU A 105 14.85 -1.53 9.11
CA GLU A 105 14.82 -2.77 9.90
C GLU A 105 14.71 -4.01 9.01
N VAL A 106 13.79 -4.01 8.04
CA VAL A 106 13.60 -5.12 7.10
C VAL A 106 14.88 -5.41 6.29
N SER A 107 15.66 -4.37 5.96
CA SER A 107 16.91 -4.53 5.21
C SER A 107 17.97 -5.40 5.91
N LYS A 108 17.82 -5.62 7.21
CA LYS A 108 18.75 -6.40 8.04
C LYS A 108 18.41 -7.89 8.10
N PHE A 109 17.24 -8.30 7.61
CA PHE A 109 16.75 -9.67 7.76
C PHE A 109 17.58 -10.66 6.94
N LYS A 110 17.92 -11.78 7.56
CA LYS A 110 18.76 -12.86 7.00
C LYS A 110 18.13 -14.21 7.28
N ALA A 111 18.01 -15.05 6.26
CA ALA A 111 17.36 -16.36 6.38
C ALA A 111 18.05 -17.23 7.43
N GLY A 112 17.27 -17.86 8.29
CA GLY A 112 17.79 -18.71 9.37
C GLY A 112 18.47 -17.96 10.52
N VAL A 113 18.46 -16.63 10.48
CA VAL A 113 18.97 -15.78 11.57
C VAL A 113 17.79 -15.17 12.33
N GLN A 114 17.92 -15.16 13.65
CA GLN A 114 16.95 -14.51 14.52
C GLN A 114 17.00 -12.99 14.33
N ASN A 115 15.83 -12.36 14.18
CA ASN A 115 15.66 -10.91 14.18
C ASN A 115 14.79 -10.49 15.38
N ASN A 116 14.03 -9.40 15.23
CA ASN A 116 13.21 -8.85 16.30
C ASN A 116 12.17 -9.89 16.79
N ASN A 117 11.76 -9.75 18.06
CA ASN A 117 10.72 -10.58 18.68
C ASN A 117 11.02 -12.09 18.68
N ASP A 118 12.30 -12.46 18.68
CA ASP A 118 12.80 -13.84 18.64
C ASP A 118 12.36 -14.65 17.40
N ILE A 119 11.94 -13.96 16.33
CA ILE A 119 11.52 -14.59 15.09
C ILE A 119 12.75 -14.94 14.24
N ILE A 120 12.75 -16.13 13.65
CA ILE A 120 13.77 -16.56 12.69
C ILE A 120 13.27 -16.24 11.29
N ALA A 121 14.04 -15.46 10.52
CA ALA A 121 13.59 -15.06 9.20
C ALA A 121 13.56 -16.24 8.22
N THR A 122 12.47 -16.35 7.46
CA THR A 122 12.28 -17.36 6.42
C THR A 122 13.13 -17.05 5.19
N HIS A 123 13.33 -15.76 4.91
CA HIS A 123 14.03 -15.28 3.72
C HIS A 123 15.12 -14.28 4.07
N ASP A 124 16.11 -14.15 3.16
CA ASP A 124 17.05 -13.04 3.18
C ASP A 124 16.39 -11.81 2.55
N PHE A 125 16.67 -10.64 3.11
CA PHE A 125 16.51 -9.42 2.36
C PHE A 125 17.60 -9.33 1.28
N ILE A 126 17.18 -9.18 0.03
CA ILE A 126 18.07 -9.04 -1.13
C ILE A 126 17.88 -7.62 -1.68
N PRO A 127 18.92 -6.76 -1.68
CA PRO A 127 18.84 -5.44 -2.29
C PRO A 127 18.47 -5.51 -3.78
N SER A 128 17.76 -4.51 -4.28
CA SER A 128 17.36 -4.47 -5.69
C SER A 128 18.55 -4.20 -6.62
N GLN A 129 18.36 -4.38 -7.92
CA GLN A 129 19.36 -4.01 -8.94
C GLN A 129 19.74 -2.52 -8.92
N GLY A 130 18.91 -1.66 -8.32
CA GLY A 130 19.16 -0.22 -8.19
C GLY A 130 19.79 0.19 -6.85
N ALA A 131 20.06 -0.76 -5.96
CA ALA A 131 20.66 -0.49 -4.67
C ALA A 131 22.13 -0.06 -4.80
N PRO A 132 22.67 0.70 -3.82
CA PRO A 132 24.11 0.99 -3.75
C PRO A 132 24.95 -0.30 -3.74
N PRO A 133 26.23 -0.26 -4.18
CA PRO A 133 27.10 -1.44 -4.18
C PRO A 133 27.18 -2.11 -2.81
N TYR A 134 27.01 -3.43 -2.77
CA TYR A 134 27.04 -4.25 -1.57
C TYR A 134 27.90 -5.50 -1.80
N TYR A 135 28.48 -6.04 -0.72
CA TYR A 135 29.25 -7.28 -0.77
C TYR A 135 28.37 -8.46 -0.39
N THR A 136 28.31 -9.49 -1.25
CA THR A 136 27.68 -10.78 -0.95
C THR A 136 28.74 -11.87 -0.85
N PRO A 137 28.90 -12.52 0.31
CA PRO A 137 29.72 -13.72 0.39
C PRO A 137 28.93 -14.94 -0.14
N ASN A 138 29.52 -15.69 -1.09
CA ASN A 138 29.09 -17.02 -1.59
C ASN A 138 27.73 -17.07 -2.33
N GLU A 139 27.71 -16.69 -3.62
CA GLU A 139 26.48 -16.45 -4.38
C GLU A 139 25.93 -17.69 -5.14
N ILE A 140 24.64 -18.00 -4.95
CA ILE A 140 23.72 -18.29 -6.06
C ILE A 140 22.46 -17.47 -5.79
N VAL A 141 22.22 -16.45 -6.61
CA VAL A 141 21.08 -15.53 -6.47
C VAL A 141 20.08 -15.81 -7.58
N GLY A 142 18.81 -15.98 -7.20
CA GLY A 142 17.70 -16.10 -8.13
C GLY A 142 17.42 -14.80 -8.88
N LYS A 143 16.16 -14.53 -9.21
CA LYS A 143 15.79 -13.28 -9.87
C LYS A 143 15.82 -12.13 -8.85
N VAL A 144 16.82 -11.25 -8.96
CA VAL A 144 16.90 -10.01 -8.19
C VAL A 144 15.74 -9.08 -8.54
N ALA A 145 15.19 -8.38 -7.55
CA ALA A 145 14.18 -7.36 -7.77
C ALA A 145 14.70 -6.26 -8.73
N PRO A 146 13.89 -5.81 -9.69
CA PRO A 146 14.31 -4.75 -10.61
C PRO A 146 14.55 -3.44 -9.84
N ALA A 147 15.37 -2.55 -10.39
CA ALA A 147 15.61 -1.23 -9.78
C ALA A 147 14.32 -0.39 -9.63
N GLN A 148 13.38 -0.58 -10.55
CA GLN A 148 12.11 0.12 -10.57
C GLN A 148 10.98 -0.75 -11.11
N TYR A 149 9.76 -0.45 -10.67
CA TYR A 149 8.53 -1.04 -11.20
C TYR A 149 7.49 0.05 -11.40
N ASN A 150 7.11 0.30 -12.66
CA ASN A 150 6.11 1.32 -13.02
C ASN A 150 6.36 2.70 -12.39
N GLY A 151 7.64 3.12 -12.32
CA GLY A 151 8.05 4.40 -11.72
C GLY A 151 8.24 4.37 -10.19
N LEU A 152 7.91 3.25 -9.53
CA LEU A 152 8.25 3.03 -8.12
C LEU A 152 9.71 2.57 -8.03
N LYS A 153 10.48 3.22 -7.16
CA LYS A 153 11.82 2.72 -6.78
C LYS A 153 11.63 1.51 -5.86
N ILE A 154 12.28 0.40 -6.20
CA ILE A 154 12.27 -0.80 -5.36
C ILE A 154 13.58 -0.81 -4.58
N ASP A 155 13.51 -0.90 -3.25
CA ASP A 155 14.71 -0.95 -2.40
C ASP A 155 15.30 -2.36 -2.36
N GLY A 156 14.44 -3.39 -2.36
CA GLY A 156 14.86 -4.78 -2.39
C GLY A 156 13.68 -5.75 -2.38
N SER A 157 13.97 -7.01 -2.12
CA SER A 157 12.98 -8.08 -1.98
C SER A 157 13.19 -8.90 -0.72
N TYR A 158 12.09 -9.37 -0.15
CA TYR A 158 12.04 -10.37 0.91
C TYR A 158 11.12 -11.51 0.46
N GLY A 159 11.68 -12.67 0.11
CA GLY A 159 10.90 -13.74 -0.54
C GLY A 159 10.21 -13.24 -1.83
N PRO A 160 8.89 -13.42 -2.00
CA PRO A 160 8.16 -12.93 -3.17
C PRO A 160 7.82 -11.43 -3.12
N LEU A 161 8.06 -10.77 -1.98
CA LEU A 161 7.64 -9.40 -1.71
C LEU A 161 8.70 -8.39 -2.16
N TRP A 162 8.28 -7.33 -2.84
CA TRP A 162 9.14 -6.18 -3.14
C TRP A 162 8.92 -5.06 -2.13
N ILE A 163 10.01 -4.52 -1.60
CA ILE A 163 9.99 -3.48 -0.57
C ILE A 163 10.13 -2.11 -1.23
N VAL A 164 9.19 -1.22 -0.92
CA VAL A 164 9.16 0.17 -1.35
C VAL A 164 9.09 1.07 -0.14
N ARG A 165 10.16 1.85 0.07
CA ARG A 165 10.17 2.93 1.06
C ARG A 165 9.37 4.11 0.55
N THR A 166 8.46 4.61 1.39
CA THR A 166 7.62 5.76 1.06
C THR A 166 7.34 6.62 2.28
N GLN A 167 7.40 7.94 2.08
CA GLN A 167 7.02 8.94 3.07
C GLN A 167 5.49 9.14 3.17
N TYR A 168 4.71 8.54 2.26
CA TYR A 168 3.25 8.63 2.29
C TYR A 168 2.61 7.70 3.32
N ILE A 169 3.39 6.77 3.88
CA ILE A 169 2.96 5.88 4.97
C ILE A 169 3.61 6.38 6.27
N PRO A 170 2.81 6.61 7.32
CA PRO A 170 3.33 6.97 8.63
C PRO A 170 4.20 5.85 9.23
N ALA A 171 5.19 6.24 10.04
CA ALA A 171 5.96 5.28 10.83
C ALA A 171 5.04 4.49 11.78
N GLY A 172 5.41 3.25 12.08
CA GLY A 172 4.58 2.30 12.83
C GLY A 172 3.53 1.59 11.99
N TYR A 173 3.60 1.71 10.66
CA TYR A 173 2.64 1.07 9.75
C TYR A 173 3.32 0.58 8.47
N PHE A 174 2.79 -0.50 7.90
CA PHE A 174 3.08 -0.88 6.53
C PHE A 174 1.85 -1.48 5.85
N ALA A 175 1.85 -1.49 4.53
CA ALA A 175 0.81 -2.13 3.73
C ALA A 175 1.43 -2.99 2.64
N THR A 176 1.06 -4.27 2.63
CA THR A 176 1.37 -5.18 1.54
C THR A 176 0.20 -5.20 0.56
N ILE A 177 0.48 -5.06 -0.73
CA ILE A 177 -0.53 -5.08 -1.79
C ILE A 177 -0.19 -6.11 -2.86
N ALA A 178 -1.20 -6.73 -3.43
CA ALA A 178 -1.09 -7.42 -4.71
C ALA A 178 -1.45 -6.45 -5.85
N THR A 179 -0.60 -6.42 -6.88
CA THR A 179 -0.87 -5.67 -8.11
C THR A 179 -0.53 -6.50 -9.33
N GLU A 180 -1.23 -6.25 -10.43
CA GLU A 180 -0.91 -6.80 -11.75
C GLU A 180 -0.50 -5.69 -12.73
N GLY A 181 -0.01 -4.57 -12.19
CA GLY A 181 0.45 -3.41 -12.95
C GLY A 181 -0.56 -2.26 -13.01
N PRO A 182 -0.26 -1.23 -13.84
CA PRO A 182 -1.01 0.02 -13.84
C PRO A 182 -2.47 -0.19 -14.28
N ASN A 183 -3.41 0.34 -13.50
CA ASN A 183 -4.85 0.29 -13.76
C ASN A 183 -5.45 -1.13 -13.96
N SER A 184 -4.78 -2.19 -13.51
CA SER A 184 -5.34 -3.54 -13.58
C SER A 184 -6.67 -3.63 -12.84
N LEU A 185 -7.57 -4.45 -13.37
CA LEU A 185 -8.83 -4.79 -12.70
C LEU A 185 -8.60 -5.51 -11.37
N ASN A 186 -7.46 -6.18 -11.21
CA ASN A 186 -7.11 -6.95 -10.02
C ASN A 186 -6.38 -6.14 -8.94
N ASN A 187 -6.17 -4.84 -9.15
CA ASN A 187 -5.59 -3.97 -8.11
C ASN A 187 -6.59 -3.73 -6.97
N VAL A 188 -6.06 -3.63 -5.75
CA VAL A 188 -6.84 -3.43 -4.52
C VAL A 188 -7.69 -2.16 -4.53
N VAL A 189 -7.13 -1.03 -4.96
CA VAL A 189 -7.81 0.28 -4.98
C VAL A 189 -8.06 0.70 -6.42
N SER A 190 -9.27 1.21 -6.66
CA SER A 190 -9.65 1.84 -7.93
C SER A 190 -9.71 3.35 -7.75
N VAL A 191 -9.12 4.06 -8.69
CA VAL A 191 -9.30 5.51 -8.83
C VAL A 191 -10.41 5.76 -9.84
N ARG A 192 -11.33 6.66 -9.50
CA ARG A 192 -12.41 7.13 -10.37
C ARG A 192 -12.15 8.58 -10.75
N GLN A 193 -12.29 8.87 -12.03
CA GLN A 193 -12.30 10.24 -12.54
C GLN A 193 -13.73 10.69 -12.82
N HIS A 194 -13.96 12.00 -12.86
CA HIS A 194 -15.27 12.55 -13.18
C HIS A 194 -15.70 12.13 -14.60
N PRO A 195 -16.98 11.73 -14.83
CA PRO A 195 -17.46 11.34 -16.17
C PRO A 195 -17.38 12.43 -17.25
N LYS A 196 -17.27 13.70 -16.87
CA LYS A 196 -17.21 14.83 -17.82
C LYS A 196 -15.74 15.21 -18.01
N PRO A 197 -15.20 15.18 -19.23
CA PRO A 197 -13.77 15.43 -19.48
C PRO A 197 -13.26 16.77 -18.91
N GLN A 198 -14.10 17.81 -18.88
CA GLN A 198 -13.78 19.15 -18.36
C GLN A 198 -13.50 19.22 -16.83
N TYR A 199 -13.82 18.16 -16.08
CA TYR A 199 -13.53 18.04 -14.64
C TYR A 199 -12.47 16.97 -14.35
N GLN A 200 -11.90 16.35 -15.39
CA GLN A 200 -10.76 15.45 -15.26
C GLN A 200 -9.47 16.28 -15.26
N GLY A 201 -8.42 15.76 -14.62
CA GLY A 201 -7.15 16.48 -14.49
C GLY A 201 -7.11 17.47 -13.33
N LEU A 202 -5.90 17.95 -13.05
CA LEU A 202 -5.71 19.17 -12.28
C LEU A 202 -6.10 20.35 -13.18
N ARG A 203 -7.03 21.19 -12.74
CA ARG A 203 -7.48 22.36 -13.49
C ARG A 203 -7.25 23.65 -12.70
N THR A 204 -7.07 24.74 -13.43
CA THR A 204 -7.08 26.09 -12.87
C THR A 204 -8.49 26.69 -13.06
N ILE A 205 -9.00 27.35 -12.03
CA ILE A 205 -10.26 28.07 -12.04
C ILE A 205 -9.91 29.55 -11.86
N PRO A 206 -10.32 30.44 -12.79
CA PRO A 206 -10.08 31.87 -12.64
C PRO A 206 -10.86 32.41 -11.44
N GLY A 207 -10.26 33.38 -10.73
CA GLY A 207 -10.92 34.09 -9.64
C GLY A 207 -12.06 35.01 -10.11
N PRO A 208 -12.61 35.84 -9.20
CA PRO A 208 -13.81 36.67 -9.44
C PRO A 208 -13.71 37.61 -10.65
N ASN A 209 -12.50 37.98 -11.06
CA ASN A 209 -12.25 38.77 -12.27
C ASN A 209 -11.50 37.93 -13.33
N PRO A 210 -12.21 37.34 -14.31
CA PRO A 210 -11.61 36.48 -15.33
C PRO A 210 -10.56 37.17 -16.20
N ALA A 211 -10.61 38.51 -16.28
CA ALA A 211 -9.65 39.29 -17.06
C ALA A 211 -8.27 39.42 -16.39
N TYR A 212 -8.17 39.15 -15.08
CA TYR A 212 -6.92 39.29 -14.31
C TYR A 212 -6.62 38.04 -13.46
N PRO A 213 -6.30 36.90 -14.09
CA PRO A 213 -6.05 35.62 -13.39
C PRO A 213 -4.80 35.62 -12.48
N ILE A 214 -4.00 36.69 -12.51
CA ILE A 214 -2.82 36.87 -11.64
C ILE A 214 -3.23 37.32 -10.22
N GLN A 215 -4.38 37.97 -10.05
CA GLN A 215 -4.84 38.44 -8.74
C GLN A 215 -5.31 37.26 -7.86
N GLU A 216 -6.10 36.36 -8.43
CA GLU A 216 -6.61 35.19 -7.72
C GLU A 216 -6.95 34.08 -8.72
N SER A 217 -6.48 32.86 -8.42
CA SER A 217 -6.85 31.65 -9.14
C SER A 217 -6.84 30.47 -8.19
N PHE A 218 -7.73 29.51 -8.42
CA PHE A 218 -7.84 28.30 -7.62
C PHE A 218 -7.44 27.10 -8.47
N TRP A 219 -6.89 26.07 -7.82
CA TRP A 219 -6.68 24.78 -8.46
C TRP A 219 -7.65 23.77 -7.89
N SER A 220 -8.20 22.92 -8.76
CA SER A 220 -9.07 21.84 -8.33
C SER A 220 -8.79 20.54 -9.07
N ARG A 221 -9.03 19.44 -8.36
CA ARG A 221 -8.94 18.06 -8.83
C ARG A 221 -10.21 17.35 -8.40
N ALA A 222 -10.96 16.79 -9.34
CA ALA A 222 -12.05 15.88 -9.02
C ALA A 222 -11.56 14.43 -9.18
N ILE A 223 -11.52 13.70 -8.07
CA ILE A 223 -11.05 12.33 -8.01
C ILE A 223 -11.83 11.58 -6.92
N GLY A 224 -12.15 10.32 -7.17
CA GLY A 224 -12.70 9.41 -6.17
C GLY A 224 -11.82 8.18 -6.04
N VAL A 225 -11.81 7.58 -4.86
CA VAL A 225 -11.07 6.35 -4.56
C VAL A 225 -12.02 5.35 -3.92
N GLY A 226 -11.81 4.07 -4.17
CA GLY A 226 -12.61 3.02 -3.55
C GLY A 226 -11.89 1.69 -3.58
N THR A 227 -12.12 0.87 -2.55
CA THR A 227 -11.60 -0.49 -2.50
C THR A 227 -12.36 -1.35 -3.51
N ARG A 228 -11.63 -1.98 -4.43
CA ARG A 228 -12.18 -2.89 -5.44
C ARG A 228 -12.11 -4.34 -4.96
N HIS A 229 -10.95 -4.77 -4.48
CA HIS A 229 -10.71 -6.13 -3.99
C HIS A 229 -10.30 -6.11 -2.53
N ARG A 230 -11.24 -6.46 -1.64
CA ARG A 230 -11.07 -6.35 -0.19
C ARG A 230 -9.98 -7.27 0.38
N GLY A 231 -9.65 -8.35 -0.34
CA GLY A 231 -8.62 -9.33 0.04
C GLY A 231 -7.25 -9.14 -0.62
N ALA A 232 -7.08 -8.12 -1.47
CA ALA A 232 -5.88 -7.95 -2.29
C ALA A 232 -4.76 -7.13 -1.61
N ALA A 233 -4.93 -6.76 -0.34
CA ALA A 233 -3.92 -6.07 0.45
C ALA A 233 -4.07 -6.43 1.93
N ALA A 234 -2.99 -6.31 2.69
CA ALA A 234 -2.98 -6.44 4.14
C ALA A 234 -2.28 -5.21 4.73
N VAL A 235 -2.89 -4.63 5.75
CA VAL A 235 -2.38 -3.46 6.47
C VAL A 235 -2.01 -3.90 7.87
N VAL A 236 -0.80 -3.57 8.29
CA VAL A 236 -0.27 -3.94 9.59
C VAL A 236 0.15 -2.67 10.33
N GLN A 237 -0.33 -2.56 11.57
CA GLN A 237 0.13 -1.58 12.55
C GLN A 237 1.14 -2.25 13.47
N ILE A 238 2.30 -1.61 13.61
CA ILE A 238 3.37 -2.01 14.53
C ILE A 238 3.04 -1.37 15.88
N LYS A 239 2.53 -2.20 16.79
CA LYS A 239 2.08 -1.77 18.12
C LYS A 239 2.05 -2.98 19.06
N ALA A 240 2.58 -2.82 20.28
CA ALA A 240 2.66 -3.91 21.27
C ALA A 240 1.31 -4.55 21.64
N SER A 241 0.19 -3.81 21.64
CA SER A 241 -1.12 -4.36 22.02
C SER A 241 -2.29 -3.48 21.57
N GLY A 242 -3.50 -4.03 21.68
CA GLY A 242 -4.76 -3.34 21.40
C GLY A 242 -5.32 -3.62 20.01
N SER A 243 -6.41 -2.95 19.67
CA SER A 243 -7.02 -3.03 18.34
C SER A 243 -6.29 -2.12 17.35
N TYR A 244 -6.42 -2.44 16.06
CA TYR A 244 -5.93 -1.60 14.98
C TYR A 244 -6.55 -0.20 15.05
N GLU A 245 -5.72 0.82 14.88
CA GLU A 245 -6.09 2.22 14.83
C GLU A 245 -5.64 2.81 13.49
N ALA A 246 -6.58 3.41 12.76
CA ALA A 246 -6.27 4.03 11.47
C ALA A 246 -5.33 5.24 11.67
N PRO A 247 -4.21 5.32 10.93
CA PRO A 247 -3.30 6.44 11.02
C PRO A 247 -3.88 7.71 10.37
N GLN A 248 -3.41 8.88 10.81
CA GLN A 248 -3.70 10.13 10.13
C GLN A 248 -2.83 10.27 8.87
N ILE A 249 -3.43 10.10 7.70
CA ILE A 249 -2.75 10.30 6.42
C ILE A 249 -2.82 11.78 6.01
N ALA A 250 -1.66 12.37 5.70
CA ALA A 250 -1.59 13.75 5.23
C ALA A 250 -2.07 13.84 3.77
N MET A 251 -3.16 14.57 3.53
CA MET A 251 -3.68 14.91 2.20
C MET A 251 -3.29 16.34 1.79
#